data_AF-A6DS23-F1
#
_entry.id   AF-A6DS23-F1
#
_cell.length_a   1.000
_cell.length_b   1.000
_cell.length_c   1.000
_cell.angle_alpha   90.00
_cell.angle_beta   90.00
_cell.angle_gamma   90.00
#
_symmetry.space_group_name_H-M   'P 1'
#
loop_
_entity.id
_entity.type
_entity.pdbx_description
1 polymer ?
#
loop_
_entity_poly.entity_id
_entity_poly.type
_entity_poly.pdbx_seq_one_letter_code
_entity_poly.pdbx_strand_id
1 'polypeptide(L)'
;MYVGRIVSVAKTKDGKLCAMYRVSSNSFPNRHAVEVERGIAIVPKPGHEDDIMKNPYIAYNCLRISQDGQYAIATNGSHTDPITEKIDAGMNMRDALVSGLFGMDYEHDHLGTPRIASVINIKTGEAALGTVREDALHVTRIKLEPGQAFYVATYNHNTPSVHLKDADFHVESADEACDYILGKGVFADLEKPISAVCAIADGDKFQVAFKDK
;
A
#
# COMPACT_ATOMS: atom_id res chain seq x y z
N MET A 1 16.84 9.09 -0.18
CA MET A 1 16.41 8.98 1.25
C MET A 1 15.72 7.64 1.49
N TYR A 2 16.00 6.97 2.61
CA TYR A 2 15.28 5.74 2.99
C TYR A 2 14.00 6.06 3.80
N VAL A 3 12.86 5.52 3.36
CA VAL A 3 11.54 5.70 4.03
C VAL A 3 10.85 4.38 4.39
N GLY A 4 11.49 3.24 4.11
CA GLY A 4 10.90 1.92 4.32
C GLY A 4 9.77 1.61 3.34
N ARG A 5 8.70 0.98 3.83
CA ARG A 5 7.58 0.54 2.99
C ARG A 5 6.68 1.72 2.68
N ILE A 6 6.06 1.71 1.51
CA ILE A 6 5.28 2.84 0.96
C ILE A 6 3.94 2.31 0.49
N VAL A 7 2.86 2.98 0.87
CA VAL A 7 1.54 2.83 0.25
C VAL A 7 1.16 4.13 -0.45
N SER A 8 0.45 4.05 -1.56
CA SER A 8 0.05 5.22 -2.34
C SER A 8 -1.34 5.04 -2.93
N VAL A 9 -2.07 6.16 -2.99
CA VAL A 9 -3.30 6.31 -3.78
C VAL A 9 -3.03 7.31 -4.88
N ALA A 10 -3.48 7.02 -6.10
CA ALA A 10 -3.23 7.85 -7.25
C ALA A 10 -4.42 7.89 -8.20
N LYS A 11 -4.43 8.89 -9.07
CA LYS A 11 -5.36 9.02 -10.18
C LYS A 11 -4.57 9.36 -11.43
N THR A 12 -4.62 8.49 -12.43
CA THR A 12 -3.96 8.71 -13.71
C THR A 12 -4.52 9.95 -14.42
N LYS A 13 -3.83 10.42 -15.46
CA LYS A 13 -4.29 11.56 -16.28
C LYS A 13 -5.63 11.29 -16.97
N ASP A 14 -5.91 10.03 -17.35
CA ASP A 14 -7.20 9.58 -17.88
C ASP A 14 -8.25 9.26 -16.80
N GLY A 15 -7.92 9.46 -15.52
CA GLY A 15 -8.88 9.43 -14.42
C GLY A 15 -9.05 8.09 -13.71
N LYS A 16 -8.24 7.08 -14.04
CA LYS A 16 -8.26 5.76 -13.39
C LYS A 16 -7.63 5.85 -12.01
N LEU A 17 -8.31 5.31 -11.00
CA LEU A 17 -7.76 5.21 -9.66
C LEU A 17 -6.72 4.10 -9.59
N CYS A 18 -5.70 4.31 -8.76
CA CYS A 18 -4.65 3.34 -8.52
C CYS A 18 -4.29 3.27 -7.04
N ALA A 19 -4.12 2.05 -6.52
CA ALA A 19 -3.54 1.77 -5.22
C ALA A 19 -2.21 1.07 -5.46
N MET A 20 -1.14 1.58 -4.86
CA MET A 20 0.21 1.06 -5.07
C MET A 20 0.87 0.77 -3.73
N TYR A 21 1.65 -0.30 -3.70
CA TYR A 21 2.46 -0.71 -2.58
C TYR A 21 3.88 -0.97 -3.02
N ARG A 22 4.86 -0.54 -2.21
CA ARG A 22 6.27 -0.84 -2.42
C ARG A 22 6.91 -1.30 -1.12
N VAL A 23 7.63 -2.41 -1.22
CA VAL A 23 8.56 -2.86 -0.21
C VAL A 23 9.91 -2.16 -0.45
N SER A 24 10.39 -1.45 0.57
CA SER A 24 11.80 -1.08 0.69
C SER A 24 12.36 -1.58 2.01
N SER A 25 13.57 -2.14 1.99
CA SER A 25 14.19 -2.71 3.19
C SER A 25 15.71 -2.75 3.12
N ASN A 26 16.35 -2.53 4.27
CA ASN A 26 17.77 -2.80 4.46
C ASN A 26 18.01 -4.23 4.97
N SER A 27 17.24 -4.64 5.99
CA SER A 27 17.51 -5.87 6.76
C SER A 27 16.93 -7.15 6.16
N PHE A 28 15.85 -7.04 5.37
CA PHE A 28 15.17 -8.19 4.76
C PHE A 28 14.92 -7.95 3.26
N PRO A 29 15.98 -7.96 2.43
CA PRO A 29 15.88 -7.74 0.99
C PRO A 29 15.34 -8.94 0.22
N ASN A 30 15.44 -10.16 0.77
CA ASN A 30 15.09 -11.40 0.08
C ASN A 30 13.59 -11.70 0.17
N ARG A 31 12.77 -10.80 -0.37
CA ARG A 31 11.32 -10.93 -0.42
C ARG A 31 10.80 -10.59 -1.81
N HIS A 32 9.68 -11.20 -2.17
CA HIS A 32 8.97 -10.90 -3.40
C HIS A 32 7.46 -10.89 -3.16
N ALA A 33 6.72 -10.41 -4.15
CA ALA A 33 5.29 -10.54 -4.19
C ALA A 33 4.88 -11.86 -4.88
N VAL A 34 3.83 -12.50 -4.38
CA VAL A 34 3.18 -13.67 -4.99
C VAL A 34 1.67 -13.50 -4.96
N GLU A 35 1.00 -14.04 -5.98
CA GLU A 35 -0.44 -14.20 -5.96
C GLU A 35 -0.85 -15.34 -5.02
N VAL A 36 -1.88 -15.09 -4.22
CA VAL A 36 -2.49 -16.04 -3.29
C VAL A 36 -4.01 -15.95 -3.42
N GLU A 37 -4.74 -16.93 -2.88
CA GLU A 37 -6.21 -16.98 -2.98
C GLU A 37 -6.91 -15.68 -2.58
N ARG A 38 -6.37 -14.98 -1.56
CA ARG A 38 -7.00 -13.77 -1.00
C ARG A 38 -6.47 -12.46 -1.58
N GLY A 39 -5.53 -12.47 -2.54
CA GLY A 39 -4.92 -11.26 -3.10
C GLY A 39 -3.43 -11.44 -3.42
N ILE A 40 -2.61 -10.44 -3.11
CA ILE A 40 -1.16 -10.49 -3.31
C ILE A 40 -0.45 -10.44 -1.97
N ALA A 41 0.46 -11.37 -1.73
CA ALA A 41 1.26 -11.45 -0.50
C ALA A 41 2.72 -11.11 -0.75
N ILE A 42 3.35 -10.46 0.23
CA ILE A 42 4.81 -10.42 0.33
C ILE A 42 5.26 -11.66 1.11
N VAL A 43 6.22 -12.40 0.58
CA VAL A 43 6.80 -13.59 1.20
C VAL A 43 8.32 -13.58 1.02
N PRO A 44 9.09 -14.30 1.87
CA PRO A 44 10.50 -14.55 1.62
C PRO A 44 10.72 -15.28 0.29
N LYS A 45 11.85 -14.99 -0.37
CA LYS A 45 12.30 -15.74 -1.55
C LYS A 45 12.65 -17.18 -1.17
N PRO A 46 12.59 -18.14 -2.11
CA PRO A 46 13.02 -19.51 -1.87
C PRO A 46 14.43 -19.56 -1.27
N GLY A 47 14.61 -20.34 -0.19
CA GLY A 47 15.85 -20.41 0.59
C GLY A 47 15.99 -19.36 1.70
N HIS A 48 14.98 -18.50 1.90
CA HIS A 48 14.91 -17.50 2.97
C HIS A 48 13.65 -17.64 3.84
N GLU A 49 12.98 -18.80 3.81
CA GLU A 49 11.71 -19.05 4.51
C GLU A 49 11.84 -18.85 6.03
N ASP A 50 12.98 -19.25 6.60
CA ASP A 50 13.28 -19.13 8.03
C ASP A 50 13.40 -17.67 8.52
N ASP A 51 13.47 -16.68 7.63
CA ASP A 51 13.50 -15.27 8.03
C ASP A 51 12.21 -14.85 8.75
N ILE A 52 11.09 -15.54 8.53
CA ILE A 52 9.82 -15.30 9.24
C ILE A 52 9.98 -15.55 10.74
N MET A 53 10.81 -16.52 11.14
CA MET A 53 11.09 -16.81 12.55
C MET A 53 11.92 -15.70 13.21
N LYS A 54 12.65 -14.91 12.42
CA LYS A 54 13.43 -13.77 12.90
C LYS A 54 12.57 -12.51 13.03
N ASN A 55 11.61 -12.33 12.15
CA ASN A 55 10.72 -11.18 12.17
C ASN A 55 9.32 -11.54 11.62
N PRO A 56 8.26 -11.48 12.45
CA PRO A 56 6.91 -11.85 12.03
C PRO A 56 6.26 -10.84 11.07
N TYR A 57 6.87 -9.67 10.87
CA TYR A 57 6.32 -8.57 10.06
C TYR A 57 6.84 -8.57 8.61
N ILE A 58 7.39 -9.68 8.13
CA ILE A 58 7.99 -9.75 6.78
C ILE A 58 7.16 -10.53 5.76
N ALA A 59 6.13 -11.27 6.20
CA ALA A 59 5.22 -12.03 5.36
C ALA A 59 3.76 -11.67 5.66
N TYR A 60 3.01 -11.24 4.65
CA TYR A 60 1.63 -10.75 4.80
C TYR A 60 0.95 -10.52 3.44
N ASN A 61 -0.37 -10.56 3.41
CA ASN A 61 -1.15 -9.99 2.30
C ASN A 61 -0.90 -8.48 2.26
N CYS A 62 -0.40 -7.96 1.15
CA CYS A 62 -0.08 -6.55 0.98
C CYS A 62 -1.06 -5.80 0.08
N LEU A 63 -1.81 -6.53 -0.75
CA LEU A 63 -2.91 -6.00 -1.56
C LEU A 63 -4.06 -7.00 -1.53
N ARG A 64 -5.27 -6.50 -1.28
CA ARG A 64 -6.52 -7.25 -1.45
C ARG A 64 -7.56 -6.42 -2.18
N ILE A 65 -8.41 -7.11 -2.93
CA ILE A 65 -9.63 -6.55 -3.51
C ILE A 65 -10.81 -7.00 -2.64
N SER A 66 -11.75 -6.11 -2.36
CA SER A 66 -12.98 -6.45 -1.63
C SER A 66 -13.81 -7.49 -2.39
N GLN A 67 -14.67 -8.20 -1.68
CA GLN A 67 -15.53 -9.25 -2.24
C GLN A 67 -16.46 -8.72 -3.34
N ASP A 68 -16.91 -7.47 -3.24
CA ASP A 68 -17.74 -6.80 -4.24
C ASP A 68 -16.95 -6.21 -5.42
N GLY A 69 -15.61 -6.34 -5.40
CA GLY A 69 -14.71 -5.86 -6.44
C GLY A 69 -14.50 -4.34 -6.47
N GLN A 70 -15.09 -3.58 -5.56
CA GLN A 70 -15.11 -2.11 -5.63
C GLN A 70 -13.96 -1.43 -4.91
N TYR A 71 -13.29 -2.12 -3.98
CA TYR A 71 -12.20 -1.56 -3.20
C TYR A 71 -10.88 -2.29 -3.48
N ALA A 72 -9.80 -1.52 -3.58
CA ALA A 72 -8.45 -2.04 -3.49
C ALA A 72 -7.80 -1.53 -2.20
N ILE A 73 -7.29 -2.44 -1.38
CA ILE A 73 -6.71 -2.19 -0.07
C ILE A 73 -5.25 -2.62 -0.12
N ALA A 74 -4.32 -1.68 0.04
CA ALA A 74 -2.89 -1.96 0.09
C ALA A 74 -2.27 -1.49 1.41
N THR A 75 -1.51 -2.36 2.08
CA THR A 75 -0.90 -2.08 3.39
C THR A 75 0.50 -2.70 3.55
N ASN A 76 1.24 -2.27 4.57
CA ASN A 76 2.57 -2.83 4.86
C ASN A 76 2.59 -4.03 5.82
N GLY A 77 1.45 -4.66 6.12
CA GLY A 77 1.39 -5.77 7.07
C GLY A 77 0.10 -6.57 7.06
N SER A 78 -0.08 -7.43 8.05
CA SER A 78 -1.24 -8.33 8.16
C SER A 78 -2.60 -7.62 8.31
N HIS A 79 -2.59 -6.32 8.66
CA HIS A 79 -3.78 -5.48 8.76
C HIS A 79 -4.52 -5.27 7.43
N THR A 80 -3.94 -5.64 6.28
CA THR A 80 -4.69 -5.72 5.01
C THR A 80 -5.95 -6.57 5.15
N ASP A 81 -5.86 -7.71 5.84
CA ASP A 81 -6.97 -8.64 5.99
C ASP A 81 -8.14 -8.08 6.81
N PRO A 82 -7.96 -7.65 8.07
CA PRO A 82 -9.06 -7.10 8.85
C PRO A 82 -9.62 -5.81 8.25
N ILE A 83 -8.82 -4.95 7.60
CA ILE A 83 -9.35 -3.77 6.89
C ILE A 83 -10.29 -4.20 5.76
N THR A 84 -9.87 -5.17 4.95
CA THR A 84 -10.69 -5.70 3.86
C THR A 84 -11.96 -6.35 4.38
N GLU A 85 -11.86 -7.17 5.44
CA GLU A 85 -13.02 -7.84 6.06
C GLU A 85 -14.03 -6.85 6.65
N LYS A 86 -13.57 -5.71 7.20
CA LYS A 86 -14.48 -4.65 7.64
C LYS A 86 -15.22 -4.00 6.46
N ILE A 87 -14.52 -3.74 5.35
CA ILE A 87 -15.14 -3.21 4.13
C ILE A 87 -16.17 -4.21 3.58
N ASP A 88 -15.81 -5.49 3.49
CA ASP A 88 -16.71 -6.57 3.04
C ASP A 88 -17.95 -6.69 3.94
N ALA A 89 -17.80 -6.43 5.24
CA ALA A 89 -18.91 -6.36 6.20
C ALA A 89 -19.76 -5.07 6.10
N GLY A 90 -19.50 -4.20 5.12
CA GLY A 90 -20.24 -2.97 4.86
C GLY A 90 -19.76 -1.74 5.64
N MET A 91 -18.60 -1.82 6.30
CA MET A 91 -18.00 -0.65 6.96
C MET A 91 -17.46 0.33 5.93
N ASN A 92 -17.70 1.63 6.15
CA ASN A 92 -17.15 2.65 5.27
C ASN A 92 -15.61 2.69 5.34
N MET A 93 -14.98 3.20 4.28
CA MET A 93 -13.53 3.27 4.12
C MET A 93 -12.78 3.88 5.32
N ARG A 94 -13.30 5.00 5.88
CA ARG A 94 -12.66 5.68 7.01
C ARG A 94 -12.65 4.78 8.24
N ASP A 95 -13.81 4.21 8.57
CA ASP A 95 -13.96 3.43 9.80
C ASP A 95 -13.26 2.07 9.69
N ALA A 96 -13.20 1.47 8.50
CA ALA A 96 -12.42 0.25 8.27
C ALA A 96 -10.92 0.50 8.51
N LEU A 97 -10.39 1.62 7.99
CA LEU A 97 -9.01 2.06 8.25
C LEU A 97 -8.77 2.32 9.74
N VAL A 98 -9.64 3.10 10.39
CA VAL A 98 -9.51 3.40 11.84
C VAL A 98 -9.57 2.11 12.65
N SER A 99 -10.53 1.22 12.39
CA SER A 99 -10.67 -0.03 13.12
C SER A 99 -9.47 -0.96 12.95
N GLY A 100 -8.96 -1.12 11.73
CA GLY A 100 -7.82 -1.98 11.46
C GLY A 100 -6.51 -1.43 12.04
N LEU A 101 -6.26 -0.14 11.85
CA LEU A 101 -5.05 0.52 12.36
C LEU A 101 -5.07 0.62 13.89
N PHE A 102 -6.19 1.05 14.49
CA PHE A 102 -6.31 1.12 15.95
C PHE A 102 -6.22 -0.26 16.60
N GLY A 103 -6.89 -1.27 16.02
CA GLY A 103 -6.94 -2.61 16.59
C GLY A 103 -5.61 -3.37 16.51
N MET A 104 -4.77 -3.08 15.52
CA MET A 104 -3.49 -3.77 15.31
C MET A 104 -2.26 -2.97 15.74
N ASP A 105 -2.46 -1.69 16.04
CA ASP A 105 -1.46 -0.71 16.46
C ASP A 105 -0.21 -0.68 15.54
N TYR A 106 0.86 0.02 15.93
CA TYR A 106 2.16 -0.09 15.26
C TYR A 106 2.79 -1.49 15.45
N GLU A 107 3.83 -1.80 14.69
CA GLU A 107 4.60 -3.04 14.86
C GLU A 107 5.53 -2.93 16.06
N HIS A 108 5.43 -3.85 17.03
CA HIS A 108 6.30 -3.89 18.22
C HIS A 108 7.68 -4.50 17.89
N ASP A 109 8.32 -3.99 16.84
CA ASP A 109 9.74 -4.21 16.57
C ASP A 109 10.62 -3.16 17.29
N HIS A 110 11.93 -3.27 17.12
CA HIS A 110 12.89 -2.34 17.72
C HIS A 110 12.81 -0.89 17.21
N LEU A 111 12.01 -0.62 16.16
CA LEU A 111 11.84 0.69 15.55
C LEU A 111 10.45 1.28 15.81
N GLY A 112 9.54 0.55 16.45
CA GLY A 112 8.14 0.94 16.57
C GLY A 112 7.50 1.15 15.19
N THR A 113 7.79 0.27 14.23
CA THR A 113 7.47 0.52 12.82
C THR A 113 5.98 0.81 12.61
N PRO A 114 5.59 1.94 12.00
CA PRO A 114 4.20 2.25 11.73
C PRO A 114 3.51 1.22 10.83
N ARG A 115 2.21 1.03 11.07
CA ARG A 115 1.31 0.41 10.09
C ARG A 115 0.71 1.48 9.20
N ILE A 116 0.80 1.29 7.89
CA ILE A 116 0.32 2.21 6.87
C ILE A 116 -0.63 1.49 5.91
N ALA A 117 -1.68 2.18 5.51
CA ALA A 117 -2.70 1.64 4.65
C ALA A 117 -3.18 2.65 3.61
N SER A 118 -3.54 2.14 2.44
CA SER A 118 -4.19 2.86 1.36
C SER A 118 -5.45 2.10 0.96
N VAL A 119 -6.52 2.84 0.70
CA VAL A 119 -7.77 2.28 0.18
C VAL A 119 -8.30 3.19 -0.91
N ILE A 120 -8.73 2.59 -2.02
CA ILE A 120 -9.47 3.29 -3.08
C ILE A 120 -10.80 2.60 -3.32
N ASN A 121 -11.81 3.35 -3.76
CA ASN A 121 -13.09 2.82 -4.22
C ASN A 121 -13.35 3.30 -5.65
N ILE A 122 -13.39 2.37 -6.61
CA ILE A 122 -13.56 2.72 -8.04
C ILE A 122 -14.96 3.20 -8.39
N LYS A 123 -15.97 2.77 -7.64
CA LYS A 123 -17.36 3.16 -7.86
C LYS A 123 -17.64 4.59 -7.40
N THR A 124 -17.08 5.01 -6.26
CA THR A 124 -17.28 6.35 -5.71
C THR A 124 -16.20 7.35 -6.14
N GLY A 125 -15.06 6.85 -6.64
CA GLY A 125 -13.90 7.69 -6.94
C GLY A 125 -13.13 8.13 -5.69
N GLU A 126 -13.45 7.59 -4.51
CA GLU A 126 -12.84 7.97 -3.24
C GLU A 126 -11.50 7.27 -3.02
N ALA A 127 -10.59 7.96 -2.31
CA ALA A 127 -9.31 7.42 -1.88
C ALA A 127 -9.01 7.87 -0.45
N ALA A 128 -8.28 7.05 0.31
CA ALA A 128 -7.83 7.37 1.65
C ALA A 128 -6.44 6.78 1.93
N LEU A 129 -5.72 7.49 2.80
CA LEU A 129 -4.47 7.03 3.41
C LEU A 129 -4.62 7.00 4.92
N GLY A 130 -3.99 6.02 5.55
CA GLY A 130 -3.98 5.83 6.99
C GLY A 130 -2.61 5.44 7.51
N THR A 131 -2.32 5.84 8.73
CA THR A 131 -1.14 5.41 9.49
C THR A 131 -1.49 5.30 10.97
N VAL A 132 -0.88 4.32 11.65
CA VAL A 132 -0.76 4.29 13.12
C VAL A 132 0.70 4.16 13.49
N ARG A 133 1.11 4.99 14.42
CA ARG A 133 2.44 5.10 15.03
C ARG A 133 2.28 5.00 16.54
N GLU A 134 3.38 4.81 17.24
CA GLU A 134 3.41 4.81 18.71
C GLU A 134 2.77 6.07 19.33
N ASP A 135 2.88 7.22 18.67
CA ASP A 135 2.41 8.51 19.15
C ASP A 135 1.08 8.99 18.52
N ALA A 136 0.58 8.35 17.46
CA ALA A 136 -0.54 8.88 16.70
C ALA A 136 -1.25 7.87 15.79
N LEU A 137 -2.55 8.06 15.62
CA LEU A 137 -3.34 7.47 14.55
C LEU A 137 -3.89 8.58 13.65
N HIS A 138 -3.68 8.48 12.34
CA HIS A 138 -4.18 9.44 11.37
C HIS A 138 -4.77 8.70 10.17
N VAL A 139 -6.07 8.91 9.93
CA VAL A 139 -6.77 8.48 8.72
C VAL A 139 -7.34 9.70 8.03
N THR A 140 -7.09 9.85 6.72
CA THR A 140 -7.62 10.98 5.94
C THR A 140 -8.04 10.54 4.54
N ARG A 141 -9.11 11.16 4.05
CA ARG A 141 -9.51 11.04 2.64
C ARG A 141 -8.62 11.93 1.80
N ILE A 142 -8.19 11.42 0.65
CA ILE A 142 -7.35 12.14 -0.30
C ILE A 142 -8.23 12.57 -1.46
N LYS A 143 -8.28 13.88 -1.70
CA LYS A 143 -8.86 14.41 -2.94
C LYS A 143 -7.83 14.30 -4.05
N LEU A 144 -8.07 13.39 -4.99
CA LEU A 144 -7.21 13.17 -6.15
C LEU A 144 -7.69 13.96 -7.36
N GLU A 145 -6.86 14.87 -7.85
CA GLU A 145 -7.01 15.41 -9.21
C GLU A 145 -6.29 14.48 -10.21
N PRO A 146 -6.70 14.44 -11.49
CA PRO A 146 -6.02 13.65 -12.51
C PRO A 146 -4.52 13.97 -12.60
N GLY A 147 -3.69 12.94 -12.71
CA GLY A 147 -2.24 13.07 -12.76
C GLY A 147 -1.56 13.19 -11.39
N GLN A 148 -2.24 12.89 -10.30
CA GLN A 148 -1.67 12.97 -8.94
C GLN A 148 -1.52 11.60 -8.30
N ALA A 149 -0.45 11.46 -7.52
CA ALA A 149 -0.27 10.37 -6.57
C ALA A 149 0.04 10.95 -5.19
N PHE A 150 -0.59 10.44 -4.14
CA PHE A 150 -0.25 10.74 -2.75
C PHE A 150 0.24 9.48 -2.08
N TYR A 151 1.16 9.61 -1.12
CA TYR A 151 1.72 8.45 -0.44
C TYR A 151 2.00 8.71 1.03
N VAL A 152 2.12 7.62 1.77
CA VAL A 152 2.67 7.59 3.13
C VAL A 152 3.63 6.41 3.22
N ALA A 153 4.66 6.54 4.05
CA ALA A 153 5.68 5.54 4.24
C ALA A 153 5.87 5.21 5.73
N THR A 154 6.58 4.14 6.04
CA THR A 154 6.81 3.75 7.43
C THR A 154 7.74 4.70 8.17
N TYR A 155 8.73 5.28 7.50
CA TYR A 155 9.74 6.15 8.12
C TYR A 155 9.83 7.50 7.42
N ASN A 156 10.11 8.57 8.17
CA ASN A 156 10.17 9.97 7.74
C ASN A 156 8.84 10.51 7.16
N HIS A 157 8.37 9.94 6.05
CA HIS A 157 7.16 10.35 5.33
C HIS A 157 5.92 9.65 5.90
N ASN A 158 5.79 9.64 7.24
CA ASN A 158 4.91 8.73 8.00
C ASN A 158 3.61 9.37 8.51
N THR A 159 3.18 10.46 7.88
CA THR A 159 1.89 11.10 8.14
C THR A 159 1.29 11.53 6.81
N PRO A 160 0.03 11.17 6.48
CA PRO A 160 -0.65 11.70 5.31
C PRO A 160 -0.57 13.23 5.26
N SER A 161 -0.12 13.77 4.14
CA SER A 161 0.17 15.21 3.99
C SER A 161 -0.02 15.65 2.55
N VAL A 162 -0.45 16.91 2.37
CA VAL A 162 -0.60 17.54 1.05
C VAL A 162 0.73 17.69 0.30
N HIS A 163 1.86 17.58 1.00
CA HIS A 163 3.20 17.70 0.46
C HIS A 163 3.80 16.35 0.02
N LEU A 164 3.28 15.22 0.52
CA LEU A 164 3.74 13.88 0.15
C LEU A 164 3.00 13.39 -1.09
N LYS A 165 3.29 14.04 -2.21
CA LYS A 165 2.63 13.79 -3.49
C LYS A 165 3.58 13.89 -4.68
N ASP A 166 3.18 13.22 -5.74
CA ASP A 166 3.60 13.49 -7.11
C ASP A 166 2.47 14.24 -7.83
N ALA A 167 2.83 15.22 -8.66
CA ALA A 167 1.89 16.04 -9.40
C ALA A 167 1.88 15.77 -10.92
N ASP A 168 2.71 14.83 -11.40
CA ASP A 168 2.79 14.41 -12.80
C ASP A 168 2.73 12.88 -12.94
N PHE A 169 1.93 12.23 -12.09
CA PHE A 169 1.72 10.79 -12.12
C PHE A 169 1.05 10.36 -13.43
N HIS A 170 1.70 9.45 -14.15
CA HIS A 170 1.18 8.94 -15.41
C HIS A 170 1.63 7.49 -15.64
N VAL A 171 0.63 6.61 -15.76
CA VAL A 171 0.75 5.19 -16.07
C VAL A 171 -0.53 4.76 -16.79
N GLU A 172 -0.46 3.72 -17.61
CA GLU A 172 -1.62 3.19 -18.35
C GLU A 172 -2.07 1.80 -17.85
N SER A 173 -1.21 1.11 -17.09
CA SER A 173 -1.44 -0.26 -16.62
C SER A 173 -0.91 -0.49 -15.20
N ALA A 174 -1.33 -1.59 -14.57
CA ALA A 174 -0.82 -2.01 -13.28
C ALA A 174 0.69 -2.32 -13.30
N ASP A 175 1.22 -2.83 -14.41
CA ASP A 175 2.66 -3.10 -14.57
C ASP A 175 3.46 -1.79 -14.58
N GLU A 176 2.98 -0.79 -15.33
CA GLU A 176 3.59 0.54 -15.33
C GLU A 176 3.48 1.24 -13.97
N ALA A 177 2.40 1.03 -13.22
CA ALA A 177 2.26 1.50 -11.84
C ALA A 177 3.33 0.88 -10.93
N CYS A 178 3.64 -0.41 -11.10
CA CYS A 178 4.74 -1.06 -10.38
C CYS A 178 6.09 -0.41 -10.73
N ASP A 179 6.37 -0.21 -12.02
CA ASP A 179 7.59 0.50 -12.45
C ASP A 179 7.66 1.93 -11.88
N TYR A 180 6.52 2.61 -11.78
CA TYR A 180 6.44 3.97 -11.27
C TYR A 180 6.82 4.02 -9.78
N ILE A 181 6.17 3.25 -8.93
CA ILE A 181 6.46 3.27 -7.48
C ILE A 181 7.85 2.69 -7.14
N LEU A 182 8.40 1.82 -8.00
CA LEU A 182 9.75 1.28 -7.84
C LEU A 182 10.87 2.29 -8.11
N GLY A 183 10.60 3.41 -8.82
CA GLY A 183 11.64 4.40 -9.02
C GLY A 183 11.41 5.49 -10.07
N LYS A 184 10.17 5.90 -10.34
CA LYS A 184 9.86 7.09 -11.16
C LYS A 184 9.26 8.20 -10.31
N GLY A 185 9.22 9.41 -10.87
CA GLY A 185 8.66 10.58 -10.20
C GLY A 185 9.27 10.81 -8.82
N VAL A 186 8.45 11.17 -7.84
CA VAL A 186 8.88 11.35 -6.44
C VAL A 186 9.47 10.09 -5.81
N PHE A 187 9.14 8.89 -6.32
CA PHE A 187 9.62 7.62 -5.75
C PHE A 187 11.05 7.27 -6.20
N ALA A 188 11.59 7.95 -7.21
CA ALA A 188 12.97 7.78 -7.68
C ALA A 188 14.00 8.17 -6.60
N ASP A 189 13.66 9.17 -5.78
CA ASP A 189 14.51 9.67 -4.69
C ASP A 189 14.44 8.80 -3.42
N LEU A 190 13.56 7.81 -3.41
CA LEU A 190 13.33 6.90 -2.28
C LEU A 190 14.15 5.63 -2.48
N GLU A 191 14.96 5.28 -1.49
CA GLU A 191 15.99 4.24 -1.61
C GLU A 191 15.49 2.82 -1.34
N LYS A 192 16.34 1.85 -1.71
CA LYS A 192 16.18 0.40 -1.44
C LYS A 192 14.86 -0.25 -1.93
N PRO A 193 14.36 0.06 -3.14
CA PRO A 193 13.22 -0.68 -3.70
C PRO A 193 13.54 -2.16 -3.83
N ILE A 194 12.58 -3.02 -3.46
CA ILE A 194 12.70 -4.49 -3.58
C ILE A 194 11.62 -5.05 -4.49
N SER A 195 10.36 -4.73 -4.21
CA SER A 195 9.21 -5.26 -4.94
C SER A 195 8.02 -4.29 -4.80
N ALA A 196 7.14 -4.29 -5.78
CA ALA A 196 5.94 -3.48 -5.82
C ALA A 196 4.72 -4.31 -6.21
N VAL A 197 3.55 -3.86 -5.73
CA VAL A 197 2.25 -4.45 -6.01
C VAL A 197 1.27 -3.32 -6.25
N CYS A 198 0.58 -3.33 -7.39
CA CYS A 198 -0.32 -2.25 -7.78
C CYS A 198 -1.65 -2.78 -8.29
N ALA A 199 -2.72 -2.06 -7.97
CA ALA A 199 -4.04 -2.21 -8.57
C ALA A 199 -4.43 -0.92 -9.27
N ILE A 200 -4.88 -0.99 -10.52
CA ILE A 200 -5.42 0.15 -11.28
C ILE A 200 -6.85 -0.17 -11.73
N ALA A 201 -7.71 0.84 -11.71
CA ALA A 201 -9.08 0.73 -12.20
C ALA A 201 -9.08 0.46 -13.71
N ASP A 202 -9.84 -0.55 -14.12
CA ASP A 202 -10.15 -0.88 -15.51
C ASP A 202 -11.66 -1.13 -15.63
N GLY A 203 -12.38 -0.05 -16.00
CA GLY A 203 -13.84 -0.02 -15.91
C GLY A 203 -14.32 -0.21 -14.46
N ASP A 204 -15.16 -1.22 -14.25
CA ASP A 204 -15.74 -1.58 -12.94
C ASP A 204 -14.92 -2.65 -12.20
N LYS A 205 -13.66 -2.87 -12.58
CA LYS A 205 -12.75 -3.87 -11.99
C LYS A 205 -11.37 -3.27 -11.75
N PHE A 206 -10.50 -4.08 -11.15
CA PHE A 206 -9.07 -3.78 -11.03
C PHE A 206 -8.24 -4.70 -11.92
N GLN A 207 -7.31 -4.10 -12.66
CA GLN A 207 -6.12 -4.79 -13.11
C GLN A 207 -5.10 -4.79 -11.98
N VAL A 208 -4.51 -5.95 -11.66
CA VAL A 208 -3.50 -6.12 -10.62
C VAL A 208 -2.19 -6.59 -11.25
N ALA A 209 -1.07 -6.06 -10.79
CA ALA A 209 0.27 -6.52 -11.14
C ALA A 209 1.21 -6.43 -9.94
N PHE A 210 2.31 -7.17 -10.01
CA PHE A 210 3.40 -7.08 -9.05
C PHE A 210 4.74 -7.33 -9.74
N LYS A 211 5.80 -6.68 -9.25
CA LYS A 211 7.11 -6.66 -9.89
C LYS A 211 8.23 -6.55 -8.87
N ASP A 212 9.27 -7.35 -9.06
CA ASP A 212 10.53 -7.23 -8.33
C ASP A 212 11.47 -6.25 -9.05
N LYS A 213 12.36 -5.59 -8.31
CA LYS A 213 13.40 -4.71 -8.85
C LYS A 213 14.73 -5.42 -9.03
#